data_AF-A0A0C4Y7S9-F1
#
_entry.id   AF-A0A0C4Y7S9-F1
#
_cell.length_a   1.000
_cell.length_b   1.000
_cell.length_c   1.000
_cell.angle_alpha   90.00
_cell.angle_beta   90.00
_cell.angle_gamma   90.00
#
_symmetry.space_group_name_H-M   'P 1'
#
loop_
_entity.id
_entity.type
_entity.pdbx_description
1 polymer ?
#
loop_
_entity_poly.entity_id
_entity_poly.type
_entity_poly.pdbx_seq_one_letter_code
_entity_poly.pdbx_strand_id
1 'polypeptide(L)'
;MPITDYQDVVYGSFGMVVMSLHQRLTTLSASEEAVLINTYLTNLATLESAIPAVSDNLDTDQAAVWKHNAREQADRDRLFDSWRRRLCEFIGFAPGPVLGRGGISIARG
;
A
#
# COMPACT_ATOMS: atom_id res chain seq x y z
N MET A 1 -19.93 -22.22 -3.67
CA MET A 1 -20.76 -21.11 -3.14
C MET A 1 -20.26 -19.84 -3.80
N PRO A 2 -21.11 -19.02 -4.43
CA PRO A 2 -20.66 -17.78 -5.07
C PRO A 2 -20.27 -16.77 -3.98
N ILE A 3 -19.08 -16.20 -4.09
CA ILE A 3 -18.66 -15.05 -3.26
C ILE A 3 -19.60 -13.89 -3.59
N THR A 4 -20.34 -13.42 -2.59
CA THR A 4 -21.17 -12.21 -2.64
C THR A 4 -20.59 -11.16 -1.69
N ASP A 5 -21.08 -9.92 -1.77
CA ASP A 5 -20.60 -8.78 -0.96
C ASP A 5 -20.67 -9.00 0.57
N TYR A 6 -21.44 -10.00 1.02
CA TYR A 6 -21.56 -10.41 2.43
C TYR A 6 -20.55 -11.48 2.86
N GLN A 7 -19.68 -11.94 1.96
CA GLN A 7 -18.67 -12.99 2.22
C GLN A 7 -17.24 -12.44 2.29
N ASP A 8 -17.08 -11.19 2.72
CA ASP A 8 -15.75 -10.65 2.96
C ASP A 8 -15.13 -11.28 4.22
N VAL A 9 -14.07 -12.07 4.02
CA VAL A 9 -13.32 -12.78 5.06
C VAL A 9 -12.25 -11.89 5.71
N VAL A 10 -12.03 -10.68 5.17
CA VAL A 10 -11.04 -9.74 5.68
C VAL A 10 -11.68 -8.83 6.71
N TYR A 11 -11.28 -8.98 7.98
CA TYR A 11 -11.76 -8.17 9.09
C TYR A 11 -10.64 -7.28 9.65
N GLY A 12 -11.01 -6.06 10.00
CA GLY A 12 -10.13 -5.02 10.54
C GLY A 12 -10.66 -4.50 11.87
N SER A 13 -9.77 -3.95 12.70
CA SER A 13 -10.12 -3.36 13.99
C SER A 13 -10.00 -1.85 13.92
N PHE A 14 -11.09 -1.14 14.22
CA PHE A 14 -11.12 0.31 14.30
C PHE A 14 -11.59 0.72 15.70
N GLY A 15 -10.64 1.10 16.55
CA GLY A 15 -10.94 1.31 17.96
C GLY A 15 -11.48 0.01 18.58
N MET A 16 -12.72 0.04 19.08
CA MET A 16 -13.39 -1.14 19.66
C MET A 16 -14.26 -1.92 18.67
N VAL A 17 -14.39 -1.47 17.42
CA VAL A 17 -15.30 -2.08 16.43
C VAL A 17 -14.53 -2.99 15.47
N VAL A 18 -15.05 -4.20 15.28
CA VAL A 18 -14.60 -5.12 14.23
C VAL A 18 -15.60 -5.05 13.08
N MET A 19 -15.12 -4.79 11.87
CA MET A 19 -15.96 -4.73 10.66
C MET A 19 -15.22 -5.30 9.44
N SER A 20 -15.97 -5.66 8.39
CA SER A 20 -15.39 -6.11 7.12
C SER A 20 -14.79 -4.93 6.35
N LEU A 21 -13.89 -5.21 5.39
CA LEU A 21 -13.30 -4.20 4.51
C LEU A 21 -14.37 -3.50 3.69
N HIS A 22 -15.29 -4.27 3.13
CA HIS A 22 -16.42 -3.70 2.40
C HIS A 22 -17.20 -2.69 3.27
N GLN A 23 -17.58 -3.11 4.49
CA GLN A 23 -18.34 -2.25 5.38
C GLN A 23 -17.56 -0.99 5.74
N ARG A 24 -16.26 -1.10 6.05
CA ARG A 24 -15.42 0.08 6.30
C ARG A 24 -15.43 1.06 5.15
N LEU A 25 -15.21 0.58 3.93
CA LEU A 25 -15.12 1.42 2.74
C LEU A 25 -16.44 2.13 2.44
N THR A 26 -17.58 1.48 2.72
CA THR A 26 -18.91 2.08 2.53
C THR A 26 -19.32 3.05 3.64
N THR A 27 -18.71 2.97 4.82
CA THR A 27 -19.02 3.82 5.98
C THR A 27 -17.93 4.86 6.27
N LEU A 28 -17.05 5.15 5.31
CA LEU A 28 -16.06 6.22 5.44
C LEU A 28 -16.76 7.57 5.56
N SER A 29 -16.29 8.41 6.49
CA SER A 29 -16.70 9.81 6.50
C SER A 29 -16.09 10.55 5.30
N ALA A 30 -16.75 11.60 4.80
CA ALA A 30 -16.24 12.41 3.69
C ALA A 30 -14.82 12.96 3.94
N SER A 31 -14.48 13.26 5.20
CA SER A 31 -13.13 13.66 5.60
C SER A 31 -12.10 12.55 5.47
N GLU A 32 -12.45 11.33 5.86
CA GLU A 32 -11.54 10.18 5.75
C GLU A 32 -11.37 9.75 4.30
N GLU A 33 -12.44 9.80 3.50
CA GLU A 33 -12.39 9.57 2.07
C GLU A 33 -11.48 10.60 1.38
N ALA A 34 -11.59 11.88 1.74
CA ALA A 34 -10.69 12.91 1.23
C ALA A 34 -9.21 12.65 1.58
N VAL A 35 -8.93 12.16 2.79
CA VAL A 35 -7.56 11.77 3.19
C VAL A 35 -7.09 10.54 2.39
N LEU A 36 -7.95 9.53 2.25
CA LEU A 36 -7.68 8.31 1.49
C LEU A 36 -7.27 8.65 0.04
N ILE A 37 -8.08 9.48 -0.63
CA ILE A 37 -7.87 9.84 -2.03
C ILE A 37 -6.68 10.80 -2.15
N ASN A 38 -6.77 11.98 -1.53
CA ASN A 38 -5.84 13.08 -1.82
C ASN A 38 -4.46 12.87 -1.19
N THR A 39 -4.38 12.15 -0.06
CA THR A 39 -3.11 11.94 0.63
C THR A 39 -2.49 10.60 0.27
N TYR A 40 -3.24 9.51 0.29
CA TYR A 40 -2.64 8.19 0.04
C TYR A 40 -2.65 7.82 -1.43
N LEU A 41 -3.82 7.76 -2.08
CA LEU A 41 -3.93 7.27 -3.46
C LEU A 41 -3.17 8.16 -4.46
N THR A 42 -3.26 9.49 -4.32
CA THR A 42 -2.51 10.42 -5.18
C THR A 42 -0.99 10.25 -5.05
N ASN A 43 -0.47 10.13 -3.82
CA ASN A 43 0.97 9.94 -3.61
C ASN A 43 1.44 8.55 -4.03
N LEU A 44 0.63 7.51 -3.80
CA LEU A 44 0.94 6.16 -4.25
C LEU A 44 1.01 6.06 -5.78
N ALA A 45 0.07 6.67 -6.50
CA ALA A 45 0.10 6.71 -7.97
C ALA A 45 1.36 7.43 -8.50
N THR A 46 1.79 8.48 -7.79
CA THR A 46 3.02 9.21 -8.13
C THR A 46 4.26 8.35 -7.88
N LEU A 47 4.33 7.65 -6.74
CA LEU A 47 5.45 6.78 -6.40
C LEU A 47 5.52 5.55 -7.32
N GLU A 48 4.37 4.97 -7.69
CA GLU A 48 4.28 3.81 -8.58
C GLU A 48 4.79 4.15 -9.99
N SER A 49 4.42 5.31 -10.54
CA SER A 49 4.93 5.76 -11.84
C SER A 49 6.42 6.15 -11.81
N ALA A 50 6.93 6.55 -10.65
CA ALA A 50 8.31 6.93 -10.45
C ALA A 50 9.28 5.72 -10.35
N ILE A 51 8.79 4.50 -10.09
CA ILE A 51 9.63 3.30 -10.02
C ILE A 51 10.11 2.85 -11.43
N PRO A 52 9.22 2.67 -12.44
CA PRO A 52 9.64 2.35 -13.81
C PRO A 52 10.53 3.41 -14.45
N ALA A 53 10.32 4.69 -14.13
CA ALA A 53 11.13 5.79 -14.65
C ALA A 53 12.60 5.76 -14.17
N VAL A 54 12.90 5.03 -13.07
CA VAL A 54 14.29 4.79 -12.63
C VAL A 54 14.95 3.67 -13.42
N SER A 55 14.17 2.71 -13.95
CA SER A 55 14.71 1.65 -14.81
C SER A 55 15.39 2.21 -16.06
N ASP A 56 14.90 3.33 -16.60
CA ASP A 56 15.51 4.01 -17.76
C ASP A 56 16.93 4.53 -17.49
N ASN A 57 17.27 4.76 -16.22
CA ASN A 57 18.60 5.25 -15.80
C ASN A 57 19.45 4.17 -15.12
N LEU A 58 18.94 2.94 -15.01
CA LEU A 58 19.61 1.84 -14.31
C LEU A 58 20.89 1.36 -15.01
N ASP A 59 20.99 1.61 -16.32
CA ASP A 59 22.13 1.21 -17.17
C ASP A 59 23.17 2.33 -17.37
N THR A 60 22.96 3.51 -16.77
CA THR A 60 23.86 4.67 -16.90
C THR A 60 24.70 4.85 -15.63
N ASP A 61 25.73 4.02 -15.49
CA ASP A 61 26.61 4.01 -14.30
C ASP A 61 27.53 5.25 -14.20
N GLN A 62 27.63 6.07 -15.27
CA GLN A 62 28.31 7.37 -15.23
C GLN A 62 27.75 8.38 -16.23
N ALA A 63 27.18 9.46 -15.70
CA ALA A 63 27.16 10.77 -16.34
C ALA A 63 27.92 11.75 -15.43
N ALA A 64 29.14 12.13 -15.84
CA ALA A 64 30.03 13.18 -15.32
C ALA A 64 29.81 13.69 -13.87
N VAL A 65 30.81 13.54 -12.98
CA VAL A 65 30.95 14.16 -11.63
C VAL A 65 29.81 13.89 -10.62
N TRP A 66 28.60 13.54 -11.06
CA TRP A 66 27.46 13.16 -10.21
C TRP A 66 27.50 11.67 -9.89
N LYS A 67 27.62 11.35 -8.60
CA LYS A 67 27.45 9.98 -8.11
C LYS A 67 25.97 9.61 -8.18
N HIS A 68 25.61 8.69 -9.06
CA HIS A 68 24.31 8.03 -9.04
C HIS A 68 24.19 7.17 -7.77
N ASN A 69 23.02 7.17 -7.12
CA ASN A 69 22.76 6.30 -5.98
C ASN A 69 22.35 4.92 -6.50
N ALA A 70 23.28 3.97 -6.51
CA ALA A 70 23.02 2.58 -6.90
C ALA A 70 21.92 1.87 -6.08
N ARG A 71 21.44 2.48 -4.98
CA ARG A 71 20.32 1.99 -4.17
C ARG A 71 19.01 2.76 -4.40
N GLU A 72 18.97 3.72 -5.31
CA GLU A 72 17.81 4.59 -5.52
C GLU A 72 16.52 3.81 -5.79
N GLN A 73 16.58 2.77 -6.65
CA GLN A 73 15.42 1.94 -6.91
C GLN A 73 14.96 1.19 -5.64
N ALA A 74 15.89 0.56 -4.91
CA ALA A 74 15.57 -0.16 -3.68
C ALA A 74 15.01 0.77 -2.58
N ASP A 75 15.49 2.02 -2.50
CA ASP A 75 14.99 3.00 -1.55
C ASP A 75 13.60 3.54 -1.95
N ARG A 76 13.33 3.67 -3.26
CA ARG A 76 12.00 4.01 -3.78
C ARG A 76 10.99 2.88 -3.58
N ASP A 77 11.37 1.64 -3.80
CA ASP A 77 10.52 0.47 -3.50
C ASP A 77 10.16 0.41 -2.02
N ARG A 78 11.15 0.61 -1.13
CA ARG A 78 10.92 0.69 0.33
C ARG A 78 10.01 1.85 0.70
N LEU A 79 10.16 3.01 0.07
CA LEU A 79 9.30 4.15 0.30
C LEU A 79 7.87 3.81 -0.12
N PHE A 80 7.68 3.24 -1.30
CA PHE A 80 6.37 2.83 -1.80
C PHE A 80 5.69 1.81 -0.87
N ASP A 81 6.39 0.76 -0.45
CA ASP A 81 5.84 -0.22 0.48
C ASP A 81 5.53 0.36 1.87
N SER A 82 6.33 1.31 2.35
CA SER A 82 6.06 2.05 3.59
C SER A 82 4.75 2.84 3.52
N TRP A 83 4.50 3.54 2.41
CA TRP A 83 3.25 4.26 2.18
C TRP A 83 2.04 3.32 2.08
N ARG A 84 2.20 2.15 1.44
CA ARG A 84 1.15 1.12 1.39
C ARG A 84 0.82 0.55 2.77
N ARG A 85 1.81 0.37 3.65
CA ARG A 85 1.57 -0.08 5.03
C ARG A 85 0.84 0.98 5.85
N ARG A 86 1.21 2.26 5.71
CA ARG A 86 0.50 3.38 6.37
C ARG A 86 -0.95 3.50 5.90
N LEU A 87 -1.20 3.26 4.62
CA LEU A 87 -2.56 3.15 4.09
C LEU A 87 -3.33 2.02 4.77
N CYS A 88 -2.75 0.82 4.86
CA CYS A 88 -3.36 -0.31 5.57
C CYS A 88 -3.67 0.03 7.04
N GLU A 89 -2.75 0.68 7.76
CA GLU A 89 -2.97 1.17 9.13
C GLU A 89 -4.10 2.20 9.22
N PHE A 90 -4.16 3.15 8.28
CA PHE A 90 -5.23 4.16 8.22
C PHE A 90 -6.60 3.51 7.99
N ILE A 91 -6.66 2.53 7.09
CA ILE A 91 -7.84 1.71 6.87
C ILE A 91 -7.90 0.59 7.92
N GLY A 92 -7.12 0.54 9.00
CA GLY A 92 -7.30 -0.47 10.08
C GLY A 92 -7.29 -1.95 9.66
N PHE A 93 -6.72 -2.28 8.50
CA PHE A 93 -6.56 -3.65 8.01
C PHE A 93 -5.08 -4.04 7.99
N ALA A 94 -4.80 -5.31 8.24
CA ALA A 94 -3.44 -5.81 8.14
C ALA A 94 -2.93 -5.76 6.68
N PRO A 95 -1.65 -5.43 6.45
CA PRO A 95 -1.08 -5.46 5.11
C PRO A 95 -1.07 -6.89 4.55
N GLY A 96 -1.33 -7.02 3.24
CA GLY A 96 -1.34 -8.32 2.56
C GLY A 96 0.04 -8.99 2.49
N PRO A 97 0.11 -10.28 2.09
CA PRO A 97 1.33 -11.09 2.11
C PRO A 97 2.47 -10.53 1.24
N VAL A 98 2.14 -9.76 0.19
CA VAL A 98 3.12 -9.07 -0.67
C VAL A 98 3.92 -8.01 0.09
N LEU A 99 3.33 -7.41 1.13
CA LEU A 99 3.98 -6.38 1.95
C LEU A 99 4.71 -6.97 3.16
N GLY A 100 4.86 -8.30 3.24
CA GLY A 100 5.52 -9.02 4.33
C GLY A 100 4.53 -9.63 5.33
N ARG A 101 5.02 -9.92 6.55
CA ARG A 101 4.27 -10.57 7.65
C ARG A 101 3.20 -9.64 8.24
N GLY A 102 2.21 -9.24 7.46
CA GLY A 102 0.97 -8.67 7.95
C GLY A 102 0.03 -9.81 8.38
N GLY A 103 -0.83 -9.54 9.36
CA GLY A 103 -1.62 -10.50 10.17
C GLY A 103 -2.48 -11.55 9.46
N ILE A 104 -2.40 -11.68 8.14
CA ILE A 104 -3.01 -12.76 7.36
C ILE A 104 -1.99 -13.93 7.27
N SER A 105 -2.01 -14.84 8.23
CA SER A 105 -1.30 -16.12 8.11
C SER A 105 -2.20 -17.14 7.40
N ILE A 106 -1.84 -17.57 6.19
CA ILE A 106 -2.51 -18.71 5.56
C ILE A 106 -1.96 -19.97 6.21
N ALA A 107 -2.68 -20.51 7.19
CA ALA A 107 -2.42 -21.84 7.72
C ALA A 107 -3.11 -22.86 6.82
N ARG A 108 -2.33 -23.82 6.29
CA ARG A 108 -2.90 -25.00 5.63
C ARG A 108 -3.34 -25.96 6.73
N GLY A 109 -4.65 -26.22 6.82
CA GLY A 109 -5.21 -27.36 7.54
C GLY A 109 -5.02 -28.66 6.77
#